data_AF-A0A343JBH1-F1
#
_entry.id   AF-A0A343JBH1-F1
#
_cell.length_a   1.000
_cell.length_b   1.000
_cell.length_c   1.000
_cell.angle_alpha   90.00
_cell.angle_beta   90.00
_cell.angle_gamma   90.00
#
_symmetry.space_group_name_H-M   'P 1'
#
loop_
_entity.id
_entity.type
_entity.pdbx_description
1 polymer ?
#
loop_
_entity_poly.entity_id
_entity_poly.type
_entity_poly.pdbx_seq_one_letter_code
_entity_poly.pdbx_strand_id
1 'polypeptide(L)' 'MQNIDYKRLKEDLLKKVGPSSIMPLIMSIDNADEDELVLLAEEFKFDIYDYMKDNIVYK' A
#
# COMPACT_ATOMS: atom_id res chain seq x y z
N MET A 1 3.76 -12.31 -9.68
CA MET A 1 3.30 -11.03 -9.12
C MET A 1 2.03 -11.30 -8.35
N GLN A 2 2.00 -10.96 -7.06
CA GLN A 2 0.83 -11.20 -6.21
C GLN A 2 -0.35 -10.37 -6.72
N ASN A 3 -1.57 -10.89 -6.61
CA ASN A 3 -2.76 -10.18 -7.07
C ASN A 3 -3.17 -9.09 -6.07
N ILE A 4 -2.28 -8.14 -5.78
CA ILE A 4 -2.49 -7.08 -4.79
C ILE A 4 -3.00 -5.81 -5.48
N ASP A 5 -3.91 -5.11 -4.83
CA ASP A 5 -4.32 -3.76 -5.16
C ASP A 5 -3.34 -2.73 -4.58
N TYR A 6 -2.19 -2.61 -5.23
CA TYR A 6 -1.13 -1.67 -4.84
C TYR A 6 -1.59 -0.21 -4.89
N LYS A 7 -2.59 0.12 -5.71
CA LYS A 7 -3.17 1.46 -5.75
C LYS A 7 -3.89 1.76 -4.44
N ARG A 8 -4.79 0.87 -4.02
CA ARG A 8 -5.51 1.01 -2.74
C ARG A 8 -4.54 1.03 -1.55
N LEU A 9 -3.53 0.16 -1.56
CA LEU A 9 -2.49 0.13 -0.53
C LEU A 9 -1.73 1.46 -0.43
N LYS A 10 -1.28 2.01 -1.56
CA LYS A 10 -0.60 3.33 -1.61
C LYS A 10 -1.48 4.44 -1.04
N GLU A 11 -2.76 4.48 -1.42
CA GLU A 11 -3.71 5.47 -0.90
C GLU A 11 -3.89 5.37 0.62
N ASP A 12 -4.01 4.17 1.17
CA ASP A 12 -4.20 3.96 2.60
C ASP A 12 -2.92 4.22 3.41
N LEU A 13 -1.74 3.92 2.86
CA LEU A 13 -0.45 4.34 3.41
C LEU A 13 -0.32 5.87 3.47
N LEU A 14 -0.69 6.58 2.40
CA LEU A 14 -0.70 8.05 2.37
C LEU A 14 -1.68 8.64 3.41
N LYS A 15 -2.86 8.04 3.57
CA LYS A 15 -3.82 8.44 4.62
C LYS A 15 -3.26 8.20 6.01
N LYS A 16 -2.53 7.10 6.23
CA LYS A 16 -1.93 6.75 7.53
C LYS A 16 -0.92 7.79 7.98
N VAL A 17 -0.05 8.23 7.09
CA VAL A 17 0.97 9.25 7.39
C VAL A 17 0.34 10.64 7.47
N GLY A 18 -0.72 10.90 6.72
CA GLY A 18 -1.50 12.14 6.78
C GLY A 18 -0.71 13.38 6.30
N PRO A 19 -1.39 14.53 6.19
CA PRO A 19 -0.79 15.77 5.66
C PRO A 19 0.24 16.41 6.60
N SER A 20 0.27 16.00 7.87
CA SER A 20 1.24 16.48 8.86
C SER A 20 2.56 15.71 8.84
N SER A 21 2.68 14.68 8.00
CA SER A 21 3.92 13.94 7.85
C SER A 21 4.98 14.73 7.09
N ILE A 22 6.23 14.38 7.37
CA ILE A 22 7.40 14.97 6.73
C ILE A 22 7.32 14.69 5.23
N MET A 23 7.43 15.73 4.40
CA MET A 23 7.29 15.65 2.94
C MET A 23 8.13 14.54 2.28
N PRO A 24 9.38 14.28 2.70
CA PRO A 24 10.14 13.10 2.33
C PRO A 24 9.38 11.76 2.44
N LEU A 25 8.67 11.50 3.53
CA LEU A 25 7.94 10.24 3.73
C LEU A 25 6.76 10.10 2.76
N ILE A 26 6.06 11.20 2.51
CA ILE A 26 4.97 11.25 1.51
C ILE A 26 5.55 10.96 0.12
N MET A 27 6.69 11.58 -0.24
CA MET A 27 7.37 11.32 -1.50
C MET A 27 7.87 9.88 -1.62
N SER A 28 8.38 9.28 -0.53
CA SER A 28 8.79 7.87 -0.51
C SER A 28 7.60 6.96 -0.83
N ILE A 29 6.44 7.16 -0.20
CA ILE A 29 5.25 6.36 -0.48
C ILE A 29 4.73 6.61 -1.91
N ASP A 30 4.71 7.87 -2.37
CA ASP A 30 4.19 8.21 -3.69
C ASP A 30 5.03 7.63 -4.83
N ASN A 31 6.36 7.57 -4.66
CA ASN A 31 7.28 7.00 -5.64
C ASN A 31 7.57 5.51 -5.45
N ALA A 32 7.10 4.90 -4.35
CA ALA A 32 7.37 3.50 -4.04
C ALA A 32 6.86 2.55 -5.13
N ASP A 33 7.69 1.56 -5.45
CA ASP A 33 7.32 0.40 -6.27
C ASP A 33 6.52 -0.66 -5.49
N GLU A 34 6.14 -1.75 -6.15
CA GLU A 34 5.31 -2.79 -5.54
C GLU A 34 5.96 -3.44 -4.31
N ASP A 35 7.26 -3.73 -4.35
CA ASP A 35 7.98 -4.39 -3.26
C ASP A 35 8.19 -3.42 -2.09
N GLU A 36 8.53 -2.16 -2.39
CA GLU A 36 8.64 -1.08 -1.41
C GLU A 36 7.31 -0.82 -0.69
N LEU A 37 6.18 -0.87 -1.41
CA LEU A 37 4.86 -0.72 -0.80
C LEU A 37 4.52 -1.85 0.18
N VAL A 38 4.97 -3.09 -0.08
CA VAL A 38 4.78 -4.21 0.88
C VAL A 38 5.61 -3.98 2.14
N LEU A 39 6.86 -3.56 2.01
CA LEU A 39 7.72 -3.26 3.16
C LEU A 39 7.14 -2.12 4.01
N LEU A 40 6.66 -1.06 3.37
CA LEU A 40 5.97 0.03 4.05
C LEU A 40 4.69 -0.46 4.73
N ALA A 41 3.92 -1.35 4.10
CA ALA A 41 2.73 -1.95 4.71
C ALA A 41 3.09 -2.69 6.00
N GLU A 42 4.15 -3.51 6.00
CA GLU A 42 4.64 -4.20 7.20
C GLU A 42 5.06 -3.21 8.30
N GLU A 43 5.81 -2.16 7.94
CA GLU A 43 6.26 -1.13 8.89
C GLU A 43 5.08 -0.40 9.55
N PHE A 44 4.06 -0.06 8.76
CA PHE A 44 2.85 0.61 9.24
C PHE A 44 1.79 -0.34 9.81
N LYS A 45 2.08 -1.65 9.87
CA LYS A 45 1.22 -2.72 10.39
C LYS A 45 -0.11 -2.87 9.63
N PHE A 46 -0.06 -2.68 8.32
CA PHE A 46 -1.15 -3.06 7.43
C PHE A 46 -1.06 -4.54 7.09
N ASP A 47 -2.21 -5.22 7.09
CA ASP A 47 -2.30 -6.58 6.60
C ASP A 47 -2.36 -6.58 5.07
N ILE A 48 -1.38 -7.19 4.41
CA ILE A 48 -1.32 -7.25 2.95
C ILE A 48 -2.47 -8.06 2.35
N TYR A 49 -3.05 -9.00 3.11
CA TYR A 49 -4.16 -9.83 2.67
C TYR A 49 -5.44 -9.01 2.42
N ASP A 50 -5.62 -7.88 3.12
CA ASP A 50 -6.75 -6.95 2.92
C ASP A 50 -6.74 -6.27 1.54
N TYR A 51 -5.60 -6.33 0.86
CA TYR A 51 -5.37 -5.73 -0.46
C TYR A 51 -5.31 -6.77 -1.56
N MET A 52 -5.49 -8.06 -1.27
CA MET A 52 -5.60 -9.05 -2.33
C MET A 52 -6.90 -8.81 -3.11
N LYS A 53 -6.77 -8.64 -4.43
CA LYS A 53 -7.91 -8.60 -5.32
C LYS A 53 -8.51 -9.99 -5.34
N ASP A 54 -9.75 -10.11 -4.87
CA ASP A 54 -10.47 -11.36 -4.98
C ASP A 54 -10.55 -11.75 -6.46
N ASN A 55 -9.90 -12.85 -6.82
CA ASN A 55 -10.20 -13.56 -8.06
C ASN A 55 -11.54 -14.28 -7.85
N ILE A 56 -12.65 -13.53 -7.76
CA ILE A 56 -13.98 -14.12 -7.83
C ILE A 56 -14.21 -14.50 -9.30
N VAL A 57 -13.62 -15.63 -9.69
CA VAL A 57 -14.01 -16.35 -10.90
C VAL A 57 -15.38 -16.95 -10.59
N TYR A 58 -16.45 -16.23 -10.92
CA TYR A 58 -17.77 -16.86 -11.03
C TYR A 58 -17.66 -17.93 -12.13
N LYS A 59 -17.76 -19.21 -11.73
CA LYS A 59 -17.97 -20.35 -12.63
C LYS A 59 -19.44 -20.44 -13.02
#